data_AF-A0A967EMS2-F1
#
_entry.id   AF-A0A967EMS2-F1
#
_cell.length_a   1.000
_cell.length_b   1.000
_cell.length_c   1.000
_cell.angle_alpha   90.00
_cell.angle_beta   90.00
_cell.angle_gamma   90.00
#
_symmetry.space_group_name_H-M   'P 1'
#
loop_
_entity.id
_entity.type
_entity.pdbx_description
1 polymer ?
#
loop_
_entity_poly.entity_id
_entity_poly.type
_entity_poly.pdbx_seq_one_letter_code
_entity_poly.pdbx_strand_id
1 'polypeptide(L)' 'MLTFFLFIVFASGTIIEFEYFPQVIGNILRYLPTGQIMQSLRMALFSGVINWLILLGALVTIFFWTFINGIVFKKRLVK' A
#
# COMPACT_ATOMS: atom_id res chain seq x y z
N MET A 1 -12.78 -9.41 10.74
CA MET A 1 -12.64 -9.33 9.27
C MET A 1 -13.09 -7.98 8.71
N LEU A 2 -14.29 -7.50 9.02
CA LEU A 2 -14.79 -6.19 8.57
C LEU A 2 -13.81 -5.04 8.84
N THR A 3 -13.28 -4.93 10.06
CA THR A 3 -12.33 -3.87 10.45
C THR A 3 -11.06 -3.88 9.61
N PHE A 4 -10.56 -5.06 9.25
CA PHE A 4 -9.34 -5.19 8.45
C PHE A 4 -9.60 -4.82 6.98
N PHE A 5 -10.75 -5.21 6.45
CA PHE A 5 -11.21 -4.78 5.14
C PHE A 5 -11.38 -3.25 5.08
N LEU A 6 -12.07 -2.65 6.06
CA LEU A 6 -12.22 -1.20 6.16
C LEU A 6 -10.84 -0.53 6.24
N PHE A 7 -9.94 -1.05 7.07
CA PHE A 7 -8.58 -0.54 7.13
C PHE A 7 -7.90 -0.55 5.76
N ILE A 8 -7.93 -1.65 5.01
CA ILE A 8 -7.32 -1.74 3.67
C ILE A 8 -7.92 -0.70 2.71
N VAL A 9 -9.24 -0.52 2.71
CA VAL A 9 -9.95 0.37 1.77
C VAL A 9 -9.76 1.85 2.11
N PHE A 10 -9.71 2.21 3.39
CA PHE A 10 -9.39 3.58 3.81
C PHE A 10 -7.89 3.88 3.64
N ALA A 11 -7.02 2.90 3.97
CA ALA A 11 -5.58 3.03 3.85
C ALA A 11 -5.09 3.08 2.40
N SER A 12 -5.84 2.57 1.44
CA SER A 12 -5.49 2.63 0.01
C SER A 12 -5.75 3.99 -0.64
N GLY A 13 -6.41 4.92 0.06
CA GLY A 13 -6.75 6.22 -0.48
C GLY A 13 -7.90 6.17 -1.51
N THR A 14 -8.66 5.07 -1.56
CA THR A 14 -9.76 4.87 -2.52
C THR A 14 -11.00 5.68 -2.16
N ILE A 15 -11.41 5.64 -0.88
CA ILE A 15 -12.60 6.36 -0.40
C ILE A 15 -12.24 7.81 -0.04
N ILE A 16 -11.11 8.00 0.66
CA ILE A 16 -10.64 9.30 1.12
C ILE A 16 -9.25 9.51 0.54
N GLU A 17 -9.03 10.62 -0.17
CA GLU A 17 -7.71 10.90 -0.71
C GLU A 17 -6.68 11.16 0.40
N PHE A 18 -5.42 10.81 0.14
CA PHE A 18 -4.35 10.91 1.13
C PHE A 18 -4.12 12.33 1.68
N GLU A 19 -4.52 13.36 0.94
CA GLU A 19 -4.36 14.77 1.32
C GLU A 19 -5.30 15.19 2.46
N TYR A 20 -6.37 14.44 2.68
CA TYR A 20 -7.31 14.68 3.78
C TYR A 20 -6.87 14.04 5.11
N PHE A 21 -5.77 13.27 5.12
CA PHE A 21 -5.19 12.73 6.34
C PHE A 21 -4.13 13.68 6.92
N PRO A 22 -3.89 13.67 8.25
CA PRO A 22 -2.74 14.34 8.84
C PRO A 22 -1.45 13.94 8.12
N GLN A 23 -0.57 14.91 7.88
CA GLN A 23 0.55 14.76 6.94
C GLN A 23 1.43 13.51 7.18
N VAL A 24 1.70 13.20 8.44
CA VAL A 24 2.46 11.99 8.84
C VAL A 24 1.70 10.71 8.45
N ILE A 25 0.40 10.65 8.74
CA ILE A 25 -0.45 9.49 8.46
C ILE A 25 -0.61 9.32 6.95
N GLY A 26 -0.94 10.39 6.23
CA GLY A 26 -1.08 10.38 4.78
C GLY A 26 0.19 9.88 4.08
N ASN A 27 1.36 10.30 4.55
CA ASN A 27 2.64 9.81 4.03
C ASN A 27 2.84 8.31 4.28
N ILE A 28 2.57 7.81 5.48
CA ILE A 28 2.68 6.37 5.79
C ILE A 28 1.75 5.56 4.88
N LEU A 29 0.50 6.00 4.73
CA LEU A 29 -0.50 5.31 3.91
C LEU A 29 -0.10 5.26 2.42
N ARG A 30 0.54 6.31 1.90
CA ARG A 30 1.05 6.36 0.53
C ARG A 30 2.15 5.33 0.25
N TYR A 31 2.92 4.92 1.27
CA TYR A 31 3.97 3.90 1.13
C TYR A 31 3.45 2.47 1.27
N LEU A 32 2.19 2.25 1.63
CA LEU A 32 1.59 0.92 1.61
C LEU A 32 1.45 0.44 0.15
N PRO A 33 1.57 -0.88 -0.11
CA PRO A 33 1.40 -1.43 -1.46
C PRO A 33 0.11 -0.98 -2.14
N THR A 34 -0.99 -1.00 -1.41
CA THR A 34 -2.31 -0.59 -1.92
C THR A 34 -2.38 0.89 -2.21
N GLY A 35 -1.72 1.73 -1.40
CA GLY A 35 -1.65 3.17 -1.63
C GLY A 35 -0.81 3.55 -2.84
N GLN A 36 0.33 2.87 -3.04
CA GLN A 36 1.18 3.05 -4.23
C GLN A 36 0.45 2.64 -5.51
N ILE A 37 -0.25 1.49 -5.50
CA ILE A 37 -1.05 1.03 -6.64
C ILE A 37 -2.16 2.04 -6.97
N MET A 38 -2.89 2.50 -5.95
CA MET A 38 -3.99 3.45 -6.15
C MET A 38 -3.50 4.81 -6.67
N GLN A 39 -2.35 5.28 -6.17
CA GLN A 39 -1.72 6.51 -6.67
C GLN A 39 -1.34 6.38 -8.14
N SER A 40 -0.69 5.28 -8.55
CA SER A 40 -0.33 5.06 -9.94
C SER A 40 -1.55 4.89 -10.84
N LEU A 41 -2.61 4.24 -10.34
CA LEU A 41 -3.88 4.10 -11.06
C LEU A 41 -4.54 5.45 -11.29
N ARG A 42 -4.57 6.32 -10.26
CA ARG A 42 -5.13 7.67 -10.37
C ARG A 42 -4.35 8.50 -11.40
N MET A 43 -3.01 8.46 -11.38
CA MET A 43 -2.20 9.14 -12.40
C MET A 43 -2.50 8.59 -13.81
N ALA A 44 -2.63 7.27 -13.96
CA ALA A 44 -2.95 6.67 -15.25
C ALA A 44 -4.32 7.12 -15.77
N LEU A 45 -5.34 7.18 -14.90
CA LEU A 45 -6.72 7.52 -15.28
C LEU A 45 -6.92 9.02 -15.53
N PHE A 46 -6.35 9.90 -14.70
CA PHE A 46 -6.64 11.33 -14.74
C PHE A 46 -5.59 12.17 -15.47
N SER A 47 -4.35 11.68 -15.58
CA SER A 47 -3.30 12.37 -16.35
C SER A 47 -2.81 11.57 -17.56
N GLY A 48 -3.29 10.32 -17.76
CA GLY A 48 -2.83 9.47 -18.85
C GLY A 48 -1.38 8.96 -18.68
N VAL A 49 -0.78 9.16 -17.50
CA VAL A 49 0.63 8.84 -17.24
C VAL A 49 0.73 7.67 -16.28
N ILE A 50 1.43 6.62 -16.70
CA ILE A 50 1.78 5.50 -15.84
C ILE A 50 3.11 5.81 -15.16
N ASN A 51 3.09 5.97 -13.84
CA ASN A 51 4.31 6.19 -13.07
C ASN A 51 4.98 4.85 -12.71
N TRP A 52 5.85 4.40 -13.60
CA TRP A 52 6.61 3.15 -13.45
C TRP A 52 7.46 3.10 -12.18
N LEU A 53 7.95 4.23 -11.69
CA LEU A 53 8.74 4.29 -10.45
C LEU A 53 7.88 3.90 -9.24
N ILE A 54 6.63 4.39 -9.18
CA ILE A 54 5.68 4.04 -8.10
C ILE A 54 5.31 2.55 -8.17
N LEU A 55 5.10 2.01 -9.37
CA LEU A 55 4.80 0.59 -9.56
C LEU A 55 5.95 -0.32 -9.15
N LEU A 56 7.19 0.01 -9.54
CA LEU A 56 8.38 -0.71 -9.08
C LEU A 56 8.54 -0.62 -7.57
N GLY A 57 8.29 0.56 -6.99
CA GLY A 57 8.23 0.76 -5.54
C GLY A 57 7.23 -0.19 -4.87
N ALA A 58 6.02 -0.31 -5.42
CA ALA A 58 5.00 -1.24 -4.92
C ALA A 58 5.47 -2.69 -4.94
N LEU A 59 6.13 -3.14 -6.01
CA LEU A 59 6.68 -4.50 -6.09
C LEU A 59 7.72 -4.75 -4.99
N VAL A 60 8.68 -3.83 -4.82
CA VAL A 60 9.70 -3.93 -3.77
C VAL A 60 9.06 -4.01 -2.39
N THR A 61 8.09 -3.15 -2.11
CA THR A 61 7.35 -3.14 -0.83
C THR A 61 6.63 -4.48 -0.61
N ILE A 62 5.96 -5.03 -1.63
CA ILE A 62 5.26 -6.32 -1.55
C ILE A 62 6.25 -7.46 -1.26
N PHE A 63 7.37 -7.51 -1.99
CA PHE A 63 8.40 -8.53 -1.77
C PHE A 63 8.98 -8.44 -0.36
N PHE A 64 9.29 -7.22 0.10
CA PHE A 64 9.80 -6.98 1.45
C PHE A 64 8.84 -7.47 2.53
N TRP A 65 7.54 -7.11 2.44
CA TRP A 65 6.52 -7.57 3.37
C TRP A 65 6.33 -9.09 3.33
N THR A 66 6.32 -9.68 2.13
CA THR A 66 6.18 -11.13 1.96
C THR A 66 7.36 -11.87 2.60
N PHE A 67 8.58 -11.37 2.39
CA PHE A 67 9.79 -11.93 2.99
C PHE A 67 9.77 -11.87 4.52
N ILE A 68 9.43 -10.71 5.10
CA ILE A 68 9.30 -10.55 6.55
C ILE A 68 8.25 -11.51 7.11
N ASN A 69 7.08 -11.57 6.48
CA ASN A 69 6.02 -12.50 6.89
C ASN A 69 6.51 -13.95 6.83
N GLY A 70 7.24 -14.34 5.79
CA GLY A 70 7.85 -15.66 5.67
C GLY A 70 8.78 -16.00 6.84
N ILE A 71 9.64 -15.06 7.26
CA ILE A 71 10.50 -15.24 8.43
C ILE A 71 9.67 -15.41 9.71
N VAL A 72 8.64 -14.59 9.90
CA VAL A 72 7.78 -14.65 11.10
C VAL A 72 7.03 -15.98 11.17
N PHE A 73 6.48 -16.47 10.06
CA PHE A 73 5.80 -17.76 10.01
C PHE A 73 6.77 -18.92 10.27
N LYS A 74 7.98 -18.89 9.68
CA LYS A 74 9.01 -19.90 9.92
C LYS A 74 9.36 -20.03 11.40
N LYS A 75 9.47 -18.91 12.12
CA LYS A 75 9.74 -18.91 13.57
C LYS A 75 8.59 -19.46 14.42
N ARG A 76 7.34 -19.38 13.93
CA ARG A 76 6.16 -19.91 14.63
C ARG A 76 5.88 -21.38 14.36
N LEU A 77 6.28 -21.90 13.20
CA LEU A 77 6.06 -23.31 12.81
C LEU A 77 7.13 -24.28 13.35
N VAL A 78 8.31 -23.77 13.72
CA VAL A 78 9.41 -24.56 14.31
C VAL A 78 9.32 -24.62 15.85
N LYS A 79 8.31 -23.97 16.44
CA LYS A 79 7.93 -24.07 17.85
C LYS A 79 6.70 -24.96 17.98
#